data_AF-A0A348S1D1-F1
#
_entry.id   AF-A0A348S1D1-F1
#
_cell.length_a   1.000
_cell.length_b   1.000
_cell.length_c   1.000
_cell.angle_alpha   90.00
_cell.angle_beta   90.00
_cell.angle_gamma   90.00
#
_symmetry.space_group_name_H-M   'P 1'
#
loop_
_entity.id
_entity.type
_entity.pdbx_description
1 polymer ?
#
loop_
_entity_poly.entity_id
_entity_poly.type
_entity_poly.pdbx_seq_one_letter_code
_entity_poly.pdbx_strand_id
1 'polypeptide(L)'
;MPMMAGILSRQHGFHCTVLFGLNGDGMVDPTMPVYPKKGEEDAFKSHHIPGLKYLEKADLVIFLTRLLTLPEDQLQHIVEYLDSGKPIIGLRTANHGFRGPLPYSINSRQVRFGELLGGTFLSHHGNWHQDSTRGDIIPEMKEHPILIGVQDIWGPSDVYRTYEEGSGLPVGCTALVMGQPLVGRKQGGAANPEKAPLPVVWFKHWNTTGSQTARVLQSTMGSGKDLQNPGLRRLIINATYWGLEMEDQISAERSVAYTSAYEPLNSGFNYKKLGVAPHPPAFYR
;
A
#
# COMPACT_ATOMS: atom_id res chain seq x y z
N MET A 1 9.01 -1.82 2.02
CA MET A 1 9.28 -1.20 0.71
C MET A 1 10.71 -1.39 0.20
N PRO A 2 11.78 -1.19 0.98
CA PRO A 2 13.16 -1.30 0.46
C PRO A 2 13.44 -2.64 -0.24
N MET A 3 12.96 -3.74 0.36
CA MET A 3 13.02 -5.06 -0.27
C MET A 3 12.32 -5.11 -1.64
N MET A 4 11.08 -4.61 -1.76
CA MET A 4 10.36 -4.61 -3.04
C MET A 4 11.05 -3.75 -4.10
N ALA A 5 11.58 -2.58 -3.71
CA ALA A 5 12.40 -1.74 -4.59
C ALA A 5 13.70 -2.45 -5.01
N GLY A 6 14.30 -3.23 -4.11
CA GLY A 6 15.44 -4.09 -4.41
C GLY A 6 15.12 -5.16 -5.45
N ILE A 7 13.94 -5.79 -5.37
CA ILE A 7 13.47 -6.74 -6.39
C ILE A 7 13.24 -6.02 -7.72
N LEU A 8 12.40 -4.98 -7.73
CA LEU A 8 12.06 -4.22 -8.94
C LEU A 8 13.30 -3.66 -9.65
N SER A 9 14.30 -3.18 -8.91
CA SER A 9 15.52 -2.66 -9.53
C SER A 9 16.46 -3.75 -10.03
N ARG A 10 16.83 -4.72 -9.18
CA ARG A 10 17.90 -5.68 -9.49
C ARG A 10 17.42 -6.87 -10.33
N GLN A 11 16.12 -7.22 -10.26
CA GLN A 11 15.55 -8.35 -11.00
C GLN A 11 14.74 -7.91 -12.23
N HIS A 12 14.24 -6.67 -12.25
CA HIS A 12 13.36 -6.19 -13.33
C HIS A 12 13.89 -4.96 -14.09
N GLY A 13 15.01 -4.37 -13.65
CA GLY A 13 15.67 -3.27 -14.34
C GLY A 13 15.04 -1.89 -14.13
N PHE A 14 14.04 -1.76 -13.24
CA PHE A 14 13.45 -0.46 -12.93
C PHE A 14 14.40 0.43 -12.12
N HIS A 15 14.43 1.73 -12.41
CA HIS A 15 15.08 2.68 -11.51
C HIS A 15 14.17 2.95 -10.31
N CYS A 16 14.54 2.46 -9.13
CA CYS A 16 13.74 2.63 -7.91
C CYS A 16 14.40 3.58 -6.92
N THR A 17 13.64 4.58 -6.47
CA THR A 17 13.99 5.45 -5.34
C THR A 17 13.02 5.18 -4.18
N VAL A 18 13.56 4.94 -2.97
CA VAL A 18 12.74 4.74 -1.76
C VAL A 18 12.84 5.98 -0.89
N LEU A 19 11.70 6.60 -0.62
CA LEU A 19 11.59 7.76 0.27
C LEU A 19 11.03 7.31 1.62
N PHE A 20 11.53 7.92 2.69
CA PHE A 20 11.12 7.63 4.06
C PHE A 20 10.64 8.90 4.75
N GLY A 21 9.64 8.75 5.63
CA GLY A 21 9.37 9.76 6.65
C GLY A 21 10.48 9.77 7.68
N LEU A 22 11.04 10.95 7.95
CA LEU A 22 12.13 11.16 8.88
C LEU A 22 11.69 12.01 10.08
N ASN A 23 12.31 11.74 11.22
CA ASN A 23 12.25 12.62 12.39
C ASN A 23 13.20 13.82 12.24
N GLY A 24 13.26 14.68 13.26
CA GLY A 24 14.09 15.89 13.25
C GLY A 24 15.61 15.62 13.15
N ASP A 25 16.05 14.40 13.46
CA ASP A 25 17.45 13.98 13.38
C ASP A 25 17.78 13.33 12.02
N GLY A 26 16.83 13.32 11.08
CA GLY A 26 17.01 12.68 9.76
C GLY A 26 16.94 11.15 9.80
N MET A 27 16.35 10.57 10.85
CA MET A 27 16.23 9.12 11.04
C MET A 27 14.84 8.64 10.63
N VAL A 28 14.77 7.45 10.02
CA VAL A 28 13.51 6.74 9.76
C VAL A 28 12.99 6.25 11.10
N ASP A 29 11.96 6.90 11.62
CA ASP A 29 11.40 6.64 12.94
C ASP A 29 9.91 6.32 12.85
N PRO A 30 9.53 5.03 12.87
CA PRO A 30 8.12 4.62 12.81
C PRO A 30 7.37 4.82 14.13
N THR A 31 8.03 5.36 15.17
CA THR A 31 7.41 5.65 16.48
C THR A 31 6.94 7.10 16.61
N MET A 32 7.22 7.94 15.59
CA MET A 32 6.75 9.31 15.54
C MET A 32 5.23 9.39 15.77
N PRO A 33 4.75 10.31 16.62
CA PRO A 33 3.32 10.51 16.83
C PRO A 33 2.61 10.87 15.53
N VAL A 34 1.48 10.21 15.27
CA VAL A 34 0.60 10.52 14.13
C VAL A 34 -0.59 11.40 14.53
N TYR A 35 -0.79 11.60 15.83
CA TYR A 35 -1.77 12.53 16.39
C TYR A 35 -1.11 13.42 17.44
N PRO A 36 -1.55 14.69 17.57
CA PRO A 36 -1.21 15.50 18.73
C PRO A 36 -1.76 14.84 20.00
N LYS A 37 -1.03 15.00 21.11
CA LYS A 37 -1.62 14.72 22.42
C LYS A 37 -2.61 15.84 22.74
N LYS A 38 -3.75 15.47 23.34
CA LYS A 38 -4.77 16.43 23.75
C LYS A 38 -4.17 17.45 24.73
N GLY A 39 -4.26 18.74 24.41
CA GLY A 39 -3.69 19.82 25.21
C GLY A 39 -2.19 20.09 24.97
N GLU A 40 -1.56 19.39 24.03
CA GLU A 40 -0.18 19.60 23.57
C GLU A 40 -0.14 19.71 22.03
N GLU A 41 -1.19 20.24 21.41
CA GLU A 41 -1.31 20.34 19.95
C GLU A 41 -0.14 21.13 19.32
N ASP A 42 0.31 22.21 19.98
CA ASP A 42 1.44 23.04 19.54
C ASP A 42 2.79 22.30 19.56
N ALA A 43 2.90 21.18 20.30
CA ALA A 43 4.10 20.36 20.36
C ALA A 43 4.14 19.28 19.26
N PHE A 44 3.07 19.13 18.47
CA PHE A 44 3.02 18.13 17.41
C PHE A 44 3.97 18.47 16.27
N LYS A 45 4.93 17.57 16.03
CA LYS A 45 5.88 17.69 14.92
C LYS A 45 5.31 17.04 13.67
N SER A 46 5.22 17.80 12.60
CA SER A 46 4.92 17.26 11.28
C SER A 46 5.99 16.24 10.86
N HIS A 47 5.56 15.26 10.07
CA HIS A 47 6.45 14.34 9.40
C HIS A 47 7.15 15.06 8.25
N HIS A 48 8.28 14.54 7.82
CA HIS A 48 9.03 15.10 6.71
C HIS A 48 9.54 13.98 5.81
N ILE A 49 9.30 14.06 4.50
CA ILE A 49 9.82 13.10 3.51
C ILE A 49 10.74 13.85 2.55
N PRO A 50 12.07 13.81 2.76
CA PRO A 50 13.00 14.36 1.78
C PRO A 50 12.88 13.64 0.45
N GLY A 51 13.04 14.39 -0.65
CA GLY A 51 13.10 13.81 -2.00
C GLY A 51 11.74 13.66 -2.69
N LEU A 52 10.64 14.17 -2.14
CA LEU A 52 9.33 14.14 -2.81
C LEU A 52 9.33 14.80 -4.20
N LYS A 53 10.25 15.75 -4.45
CA LYS A 53 10.51 16.30 -5.80
C LYS A 53 10.80 15.25 -6.88
N TYR A 54 11.26 14.05 -6.51
CA TYR A 54 11.46 12.97 -7.48
C TYR A 54 10.16 12.45 -8.08
N LEU A 55 9.01 12.71 -7.47
CA LEU A 55 7.70 12.36 -8.02
C LEU A 55 7.47 13.01 -9.40
N GLU A 56 7.99 14.22 -9.64
CA GLU A 56 7.91 14.89 -10.94
C GLU A 56 8.42 13.99 -12.09
N LYS A 57 9.48 13.24 -11.82
CA LYS A 57 10.16 12.37 -12.81
C LYS A 57 9.76 10.90 -12.72
N ALA A 58 9.11 10.48 -11.65
CA ALA A 58 8.72 9.08 -11.48
C ALA A 58 7.65 8.70 -12.50
N ASP A 59 7.73 7.49 -13.06
CA ASP A 59 6.71 6.94 -13.96
C ASP A 59 5.62 6.16 -13.21
N LEU A 60 5.92 5.70 -12.00
CA LEU A 60 4.99 4.99 -11.11
C LEU A 60 5.34 5.30 -9.65
N VAL A 61 4.32 5.39 -8.78
CA VAL A 61 4.50 5.52 -7.33
C VAL A 61 3.84 4.34 -6.60
N ILE A 62 4.54 3.83 -5.59
CA ILE A 62 3.98 2.86 -4.64
C ILE A 62 3.89 3.55 -3.27
N PHE A 63 2.66 3.82 -2.82
CA PHE A 63 2.42 4.36 -1.48
C PHE A 63 2.33 3.22 -0.46
N LEU A 64 3.15 3.33 0.60
CA LEU A 64 3.01 2.56 1.84
C LEU A 64 3.15 3.54 3.02
N THR A 65 2.19 4.45 3.13
CA THR A 65 2.14 5.51 4.14
C THR A 65 1.06 5.22 5.18
N ARG A 66 1.13 5.88 6.33
CA ARG A 66 0.10 5.77 7.38
C ARG A 66 0.02 7.08 8.15
N LEU A 67 -1.15 7.72 8.10
CA LEU A 67 -1.51 8.88 8.94
C LEU A 67 -0.45 10.00 8.96
N LEU A 68 0.25 10.21 7.85
CA LEU A 68 1.25 11.25 7.75
C LEU A 68 0.60 12.63 7.83
N THR A 69 1.29 13.55 8.49
CA THR A 69 1.02 14.99 8.42
C THR A 69 2.27 15.63 7.85
N LEU A 70 2.18 16.22 6.66
CA LEU A 70 3.33 16.80 5.95
C LEU A 70 3.12 18.31 5.76
N PRO A 71 4.22 19.09 5.65
CA PRO A 71 4.18 20.48 5.22
C PRO A 71 3.53 20.66 3.83
N GLU A 72 2.95 21.83 3.58
CA GLU A 72 2.20 22.13 2.34
C GLU A 72 3.04 21.93 1.07
N ASP A 73 4.31 22.34 1.08
CA ASP A 73 5.24 22.17 -0.05
C ASP A 73 5.46 20.68 -0.39
N GLN A 74 5.42 19.80 0.62
CA GLN A 74 5.51 18.35 0.42
C GLN A 74 4.20 17.75 -0.07
N LEU A 75 3.06 18.23 0.43
CA LEU A 75 1.76 17.83 -0.07
C LEU A 75 1.60 18.20 -1.54
N GLN A 76 2.10 19.36 -1.96
CA GLN A 76 2.03 19.83 -3.35
C GLN A 76 2.69 18.86 -4.33
N HIS A 77 3.90 18.36 -4.04
CA HIS A 77 4.55 17.34 -4.88
C HIS A 77 3.73 16.04 -5.02
N ILE A 78 3.02 15.66 -3.95
CA ILE A 78 2.14 14.49 -3.98
C ILE A 78 0.93 14.80 -4.87
N VAL A 79 0.27 15.94 -4.68
CA VAL A 79 -0.90 16.35 -5.46
C VAL A 79 -0.58 16.45 -6.96
N GLU A 80 0.55 17.06 -7.31
CA GLU A 80 1.03 17.14 -8.70
C GLU A 80 1.20 15.75 -9.32
N TYR A 81 1.74 14.79 -8.57
CA TYR A 81 1.82 13.41 -9.03
C TYR A 81 0.44 12.78 -9.23
N LEU A 82 -0.45 12.91 -8.25
CA LEU A 82 -1.79 12.31 -8.32
C LEU A 82 -2.58 12.85 -9.52
N ASP A 83 -2.34 14.10 -9.92
CA ASP A 83 -3.01 14.75 -11.05
C ASP A 83 -2.30 14.56 -12.39
N SER A 84 -1.09 13.98 -12.41
CA SER A 84 -0.30 13.77 -13.62
C SER A 84 -0.84 12.68 -14.55
N GLY A 85 -1.77 11.85 -14.08
CA GLY A 85 -2.27 10.69 -14.81
C GLY A 85 -1.35 9.47 -14.72
N LYS A 86 -0.26 9.56 -13.96
CA LYS A 86 0.68 8.46 -13.81
C LYS A 86 0.16 7.37 -12.86
N PRO A 87 0.56 6.11 -13.07
CA PRO A 87 0.13 4.97 -12.26
C PRO A 87 0.40 5.10 -10.76
N ILE A 88 -0.52 4.55 -9.97
CA ILE A 88 -0.47 4.56 -8.50
C ILE A 88 -0.74 3.15 -7.98
N ILE A 89 0.13 2.68 -7.09
CA ILE A 89 -0.11 1.47 -6.30
C ILE A 89 -0.21 1.86 -4.82
N GLY A 90 -1.38 1.66 -4.21
CA GLY A 90 -1.56 1.80 -2.78
C GLY A 90 -1.44 0.44 -2.08
N LEU A 91 -0.54 0.34 -1.11
CA LEU A 91 -0.36 -0.87 -0.31
C LEU A 91 -0.76 -0.62 1.14
N ARG A 92 -1.47 -1.59 1.70
CA ARG A 92 -1.98 -1.62 3.07
C ARG A 92 -2.48 -0.26 3.54
N THR A 93 -1.75 0.38 4.45
CA THR A 93 -2.27 1.56 5.14
C THR A 93 -2.31 2.82 4.27
N ALA A 94 -1.86 2.76 3.02
CA ALA A 94 -1.93 3.88 2.08
C ALA A 94 -3.36 4.45 1.95
N ASN A 95 -4.40 3.61 2.03
CA ASN A 95 -5.78 4.08 1.96
C ASN A 95 -6.22 4.99 3.13
N HIS A 96 -5.40 5.10 4.17
CA HIS A 96 -5.47 6.11 5.24
C HIS A 96 -4.05 6.66 5.51
N GLY A 97 -3.33 6.92 4.42
CA GLY A 97 -1.92 7.29 4.42
C GLY A 97 -1.63 8.67 4.97
N PHE A 98 -2.64 9.56 4.97
CA PHE A 98 -2.54 10.94 5.41
C PHE A 98 -3.61 11.24 6.47
N ARG A 99 -3.23 12.01 7.49
CA ARG A 99 -4.13 12.39 8.59
C ARG A 99 -5.19 13.38 8.14
N GLY A 100 -4.77 14.38 7.37
CA GLY A 100 -5.62 15.42 6.81
C GLY A 100 -5.93 15.16 5.34
N PRO A 101 -6.91 15.88 4.77
CA PRO A 101 -7.14 15.84 3.34
C PRO A 101 -5.93 16.45 2.61
N LEU A 102 -5.62 15.91 1.45
CA LEU A 102 -4.65 16.52 0.54
C LEU A 102 -5.26 17.79 -0.09
N PRO A 103 -4.45 18.78 -0.48
CA PRO A 103 -4.91 19.94 -1.25
C PRO A 103 -5.20 19.56 -2.72
N TYR A 104 -5.83 18.40 -2.95
CA TYR A 104 -6.18 17.89 -4.26
C TYR A 104 -7.67 18.08 -4.53
N SER A 105 -8.01 18.71 -5.66
CA SER A 105 -9.40 18.95 -6.05
C SER A 105 -9.62 18.67 -7.53
N ILE A 106 -10.80 18.14 -7.86
CA ILE A 106 -11.28 17.97 -9.24
C ILE A 106 -12.63 18.66 -9.34
N ASN A 107 -12.83 19.51 -10.36
CA ASN A 107 -14.05 20.30 -10.55
C ASN A 107 -14.46 21.06 -9.29
N SER A 108 -13.50 21.71 -8.64
CA SER A 108 -13.68 22.46 -7.38
C SER A 108 -14.14 21.63 -6.17
N ARG A 109 -14.13 20.28 -6.26
CA ARG A 109 -14.42 19.38 -5.15
C ARG A 109 -13.12 18.76 -4.63
N GLN A 110 -12.86 18.92 -3.34
CA GLN A 110 -11.74 18.25 -2.69
C GLN A 110 -11.89 16.73 -2.78
N VAL A 111 -10.84 16.07 -3.26
CA VAL A 111 -10.77 14.62 -3.40
C VAL A 111 -10.06 14.05 -2.18
N ARG A 112 -10.71 13.09 -1.50
CA ARG A 112 -10.05 12.34 -0.43
C ARG A 112 -9.14 11.27 -1.03
N PHE A 113 -7.96 11.08 -0.44
CA PHE A 113 -7.00 10.08 -0.92
C PHE A 113 -7.59 8.65 -1.00
N GLY A 114 -8.45 8.29 -0.06
CA GLY A 114 -9.19 7.02 -0.10
C GLY A 114 -10.12 6.87 -1.31
N GLU A 115 -10.71 7.95 -1.83
CA GLU A 115 -11.56 7.88 -3.04
C GLU A 115 -10.74 7.55 -4.29
N LEU A 116 -9.53 8.10 -4.38
CA LEU A 116 -8.57 7.79 -5.44
C LEU A 116 -8.23 6.30 -5.43
N LEU A 117 -7.99 5.72 -4.24
CA LEU A 117 -7.66 4.31 -4.07
C LEU A 117 -8.87 3.35 -4.09
N GLY A 118 -10.10 3.86 -4.11
CA GLY A 118 -11.32 3.04 -4.12
C GLY A 118 -11.79 2.54 -2.75
N GLY A 119 -11.46 3.24 -1.68
CA GLY A 119 -11.96 3.03 -0.33
C GLY A 119 -10.95 3.47 0.73
N THR A 120 -11.42 3.95 1.88
CA THR A 120 -10.57 4.27 3.06
C THR A 120 -10.67 3.15 4.10
N PHE A 121 -9.69 2.99 4.98
CA PHE A 121 -9.83 2.07 6.12
C PHE A 121 -10.97 2.51 7.03
N LEU A 122 -11.90 1.59 7.34
CA LEU A 122 -12.98 1.80 8.29
C LEU A 122 -12.76 0.97 9.56
N SER A 123 -12.49 -0.33 9.38
CA SER A 123 -12.30 -1.26 10.50
C SER A 123 -11.53 -2.50 10.08
N HIS A 124 -11.07 -3.24 11.09
CA HIS A 124 -10.56 -4.60 10.93
C HIS A 124 -11.73 -5.58 10.76
N HIS A 125 -11.62 -6.51 9.82
CA HIS A 125 -12.65 -7.51 9.52
C HIS A 125 -12.19 -8.91 9.94
N GLY A 126 -12.65 -9.34 11.12
CA GLY A 126 -12.14 -10.52 11.81
C GLY A 126 -11.52 -10.14 13.15
N ASN A 127 -10.87 -11.09 13.81
CA ASN A 127 -10.23 -10.84 15.10
C ASN A 127 -8.92 -10.08 14.90
N TRP A 128 -8.94 -8.79 15.26
CA TRP A 128 -7.78 -7.91 15.14
C TRP A 128 -6.56 -8.49 15.85
N HIS A 129 -5.42 -8.46 15.17
CA HIS A 129 -4.15 -9.06 15.59
C HIS A 129 -4.14 -10.59 15.82
N GLN A 130 -5.21 -11.31 15.51
CA GLN A 130 -5.32 -12.75 15.76
C GLN A 130 -5.58 -13.54 14.50
N ASP A 131 -6.39 -13.01 13.58
CA ASP A 131 -6.66 -13.66 12.30
C ASP A 131 -5.57 -13.33 11.27
N SER A 132 -5.49 -14.17 10.23
CA SER A 132 -4.70 -13.95 9.01
C SER A 132 -5.59 -13.87 7.78
N THR A 133 -5.02 -13.55 6.62
CA THR A 133 -5.75 -13.39 5.37
C THR A 133 -5.27 -14.42 4.34
N ARG A 134 -6.19 -15.23 3.82
CA ARG A 134 -6.01 -15.96 2.56
C ARG A 134 -6.60 -15.13 1.43
N GLY A 135 -5.82 -14.90 0.37
CA GLY A 135 -6.29 -14.24 -0.85
C GLY A 135 -6.77 -15.26 -1.87
N ASP A 136 -8.05 -15.20 -2.21
CA ASP A 136 -8.70 -16.03 -3.22
C ASP A 136 -8.88 -15.19 -4.50
N ILE A 137 -8.28 -15.62 -5.60
CA ILE A 137 -8.43 -14.96 -6.91
C ILE A 137 -9.88 -15.12 -7.39
N ILE A 138 -10.48 -14.01 -7.81
CA ILE A 138 -11.82 -14.03 -8.41
C ILE A 138 -11.74 -14.79 -9.74
N PRO A 139 -12.53 -15.87 -9.94
CA PRO A 139 -12.41 -16.73 -11.12
C PRO A 139 -12.49 -16.00 -12.45
N GLU A 140 -13.36 -14.99 -12.55
CA GLU A 140 -13.59 -14.18 -13.75
C GLU A 140 -12.40 -13.26 -14.07
N MET A 141 -11.50 -13.03 -13.10
CA MET A 141 -10.35 -12.14 -13.24
C MET A 141 -9.04 -12.88 -13.51
N LYS A 142 -9.04 -14.22 -13.59
CA LYS A 142 -7.82 -15.03 -13.75
C LYS A 142 -6.92 -14.60 -14.91
N GLU A 143 -7.52 -14.15 -16.01
CA GLU A 143 -6.81 -13.69 -17.21
C GLU A 143 -6.31 -12.24 -17.12
N HIS A 144 -6.61 -11.52 -16.04
CA HIS A 144 -6.13 -10.15 -15.87
C HIS A 144 -4.59 -10.13 -15.76
N PRO A 145 -3.87 -9.24 -16.46
CA PRO A 145 -2.40 -9.24 -16.50
C PRO A 145 -1.72 -9.23 -15.12
N ILE A 146 -2.31 -8.52 -14.16
CA ILE A 146 -1.85 -8.47 -12.76
C ILE A 146 -1.79 -9.86 -12.09
N LEU A 147 -2.66 -10.79 -12.50
CA LEU A 147 -2.80 -12.11 -11.88
C LEU A 147 -1.99 -13.21 -12.57
N ILE A 148 -1.27 -12.91 -13.65
CA ILE A 148 -0.41 -13.89 -14.34
C ILE A 148 0.61 -14.50 -13.37
N GLY A 149 0.51 -15.82 -13.17
CA GLY A 149 1.39 -16.60 -12.29
C GLY A 149 1.21 -16.35 -10.79
N VAL A 150 0.23 -15.53 -10.38
CA VAL A 150 -0.05 -15.26 -8.96
C VAL A 150 -0.77 -16.45 -8.34
N GLN A 151 -0.23 -17.00 -7.26
CA GLN A 151 -0.76 -18.16 -6.56
C GLN A 151 -0.56 -18.01 -5.04
N ASP A 152 -1.34 -18.77 -4.26
CA ASP A 152 -1.17 -18.94 -2.81
C ASP A 152 -1.02 -17.65 -2.00
N ILE A 153 -1.79 -16.61 -2.34
CA ILE A 153 -1.75 -15.34 -1.59
C ILE A 153 -2.14 -15.60 -0.14
N TRP A 154 -1.22 -15.28 0.78
CA TRP A 154 -1.48 -15.33 2.21
C TRP A 154 -0.62 -14.32 2.95
N GLY A 155 -1.16 -13.76 4.02
CA GLY A 155 -0.40 -12.90 4.93
C GLY A 155 -0.92 -13.01 6.37
N PRO A 156 -0.07 -12.87 7.39
CA PRO A 156 -0.48 -12.94 8.80
C PRO A 156 -1.23 -11.70 9.27
N SER A 157 -1.43 -10.76 8.37
CA SER A 157 -2.18 -9.56 8.61
C SER A 157 -3.66 -9.78 8.32
N ASP A 158 -4.49 -8.99 8.98
CA ASP A 158 -5.94 -9.08 8.94
C ASP A 158 -6.54 -8.32 7.76
N VAL A 159 -7.79 -8.66 7.43
CA VAL A 159 -8.58 -8.04 6.35
C VAL A 159 -9.07 -6.67 6.80
N TYR A 160 -9.01 -5.70 5.89
CA TYR A 160 -9.60 -4.38 6.12
C TYR A 160 -10.98 -4.28 5.49
N ARG A 161 -11.92 -3.71 6.24
CA ARG A 161 -13.16 -3.18 5.68
C ARG A 161 -12.93 -1.76 5.17
N THR A 162 -13.32 -1.52 3.92
CA THR A 162 -13.11 -0.22 3.25
C THR A 162 -14.38 0.46 2.74
N TYR A 163 -15.52 -0.18 2.97
CA TYR A 163 -16.87 0.28 2.62
C TYR A 163 -17.87 -0.21 3.68
N GLU A 164 -19.03 0.44 3.75
CA GLU A 164 -20.06 0.15 4.74
C GLU A 164 -20.63 -1.27 4.57
N GLU A 165 -21.04 -1.89 5.66
CA GLU A 165 -21.67 -3.22 5.60
C GLU A 165 -22.96 -3.19 4.78
N GLY A 166 -23.18 -4.22 3.96
CA GLY A 166 -24.29 -4.26 3.00
C GLY A 166 -24.03 -3.51 1.68
N SER A 167 -22.89 -2.83 1.53
CA SER A 167 -22.45 -2.20 0.28
C SER A 167 -21.30 -2.98 -0.38
N GLY A 168 -20.61 -2.35 -1.34
CA GLY A 168 -19.47 -2.93 -2.05
C GLY A 168 -18.41 -1.89 -2.36
N LEU A 169 -17.40 -2.29 -3.15
CA LEU A 169 -16.43 -1.34 -3.67
C LEU A 169 -17.15 -0.23 -4.46
N PRO A 170 -16.63 1.01 -4.43
CA PRO A 170 -17.19 2.11 -5.20
C PRO A 170 -17.24 1.80 -6.70
N VAL A 171 -18.17 2.44 -7.41
CA VAL A 171 -18.27 2.36 -8.88
C VAL A 171 -16.91 2.64 -9.53
N GLY A 172 -16.57 1.84 -10.55
CA GLY A 172 -15.30 1.91 -11.27
C GLY A 172 -14.15 1.13 -10.62
N CYS A 173 -14.36 0.52 -9.45
CA CYS A 173 -13.42 -0.42 -8.85
C CYS A 173 -13.76 -1.86 -9.25
N THR A 174 -12.76 -2.61 -9.70
CA THR A 174 -12.90 -4.03 -10.06
C THR A 174 -12.02 -4.87 -9.14
N ALA A 175 -12.64 -5.70 -8.31
CA ALA A 175 -11.93 -6.62 -7.42
C ALA A 175 -11.18 -7.69 -8.23
N LEU A 176 -9.97 -8.00 -7.79
CA LEU A 176 -9.13 -9.08 -8.32
C LEU A 176 -9.00 -10.24 -7.33
N VAL A 177 -8.92 -9.93 -6.04
CA VAL A 177 -8.67 -10.91 -4.97
C VAL A 177 -9.60 -10.63 -3.79
N MET A 178 -10.30 -11.67 -3.33
CA MET A 178 -11.07 -11.67 -2.09
C MET A 178 -10.20 -12.18 -0.95
N GLY A 179 -10.19 -11.47 0.18
CA GLY A 179 -9.50 -11.88 1.40
C GLY A 179 -10.45 -12.60 2.34
N GLN A 180 -10.26 -13.91 2.51
CA GLN A 180 -10.93 -14.70 3.53
C GLN A 180 -10.14 -14.60 4.84
N PRO A 181 -10.74 -14.07 5.94
CA PRO A 181 -10.14 -14.18 7.27
C PRO A 181 -10.00 -15.66 7.67
N LEU A 182 -8.83 -16.03 8.18
CA LEU A 182 -8.55 -17.33 8.78
C LEU A 182 -8.37 -17.19 10.29
N VAL A 183 -8.87 -18.17 11.04
CA VAL A 183 -8.64 -18.24 12.49
C VAL A 183 -7.16 -18.47 12.75
N GLY A 184 -6.54 -17.56 13.48
CA GLY A 184 -5.11 -17.61 13.78
C GLY A 184 -4.22 -17.14 12.62
N ARG A 185 -2.91 -17.13 12.88
CA ARG A 185 -1.87 -16.62 11.96
C ARG A 185 -1.07 -17.71 11.29
N LYS A 186 -1.76 -18.67 10.69
CA LYS A 186 -1.15 -19.82 10.01
C LYS A 186 -1.67 -19.94 8.58
N GLN A 187 -0.77 -20.07 7.61
CA GLN A 187 -1.14 -20.39 6.23
C GLN A 187 -1.85 -21.74 6.18
N GLY A 188 -2.95 -21.82 5.43
CA GLY A 188 -3.81 -23.00 5.39
C GLY A 188 -4.63 -23.25 6.66
N GLY A 189 -4.72 -22.27 7.56
CA GLY A 189 -5.64 -22.32 8.70
C GLY A 189 -7.11 -22.37 8.29
N ALA A 190 -7.99 -22.72 9.22
CA ALA A 190 -9.43 -22.74 8.98
C ALA A 190 -9.97 -21.34 8.73
N ALA A 191 -10.95 -21.22 7.83
CA ALA A 191 -11.67 -19.96 7.63
C ALA A 191 -12.35 -19.53 8.94
N ASN A 192 -12.39 -18.23 9.20
CA ASN A 192 -13.22 -17.68 10.27
C ASN A 192 -14.70 -17.81 9.85
N PRO A 193 -15.51 -18.64 10.56
CA PRO A 193 -16.87 -18.94 10.15
C PRO A 193 -17.82 -17.75 10.29
N GLU A 194 -17.44 -16.71 11.05
CA GLU A 194 -18.26 -15.52 11.29
C GLU A 194 -18.01 -14.41 10.28
N LYS A 195 -17.05 -14.58 9.36
CA LYS A 195 -16.58 -13.51 8.48
C LYS A 195 -16.55 -13.96 7.02
N ALA A 196 -17.43 -13.36 6.23
CA ALA A 196 -17.38 -13.47 4.77
C ALA A 196 -16.09 -12.83 4.21
N PRO A 197 -15.57 -13.31 3.07
CA PRO A 197 -14.48 -12.63 2.36
C PRO A 197 -14.82 -11.19 1.97
N LEU A 198 -13.84 -10.30 2.00
CA LEU A 198 -13.94 -8.93 1.45
C LEU A 198 -12.86 -8.70 0.39
N PRO A 199 -13.04 -7.81 -0.59
CA PRO A 199 -11.99 -7.46 -1.54
C PRO A 199 -10.72 -6.96 -0.83
N VAL A 200 -9.57 -7.54 -1.17
CA VAL A 200 -8.25 -7.13 -0.64
C VAL A 200 -7.29 -6.67 -1.72
N VAL A 201 -7.62 -6.90 -2.99
CA VAL A 201 -6.95 -6.31 -4.15
C VAL A 201 -7.99 -5.91 -5.18
N TRP A 202 -7.92 -4.68 -5.68
CA TRP A 202 -8.74 -4.19 -6.78
C TRP A 202 -7.98 -3.14 -7.58
N PHE A 203 -8.41 -2.94 -8.83
CA PHE A 203 -7.92 -1.84 -9.64
C PHE A 203 -9.07 -0.89 -10.02
N LYS A 204 -8.71 0.31 -10.44
CA LYS A 204 -9.60 1.28 -11.07
C LYS A 204 -8.81 2.22 -11.98
N HIS A 205 -9.56 3.01 -12.75
CA HIS A 205 -9.03 4.14 -13.50
C HIS A 205 -9.44 5.44 -12.79
N TRP A 206 -8.51 6.39 -12.69
CA TRP A 206 -8.73 7.68 -12.04
C TRP A 206 -8.54 8.82 -13.03
N ASN A 207 -9.60 9.60 -13.26
CA ASN A 207 -9.53 10.76 -14.14
C ASN A 207 -8.99 11.97 -13.37
N THR A 208 -8.01 12.66 -13.96
CA THR A 208 -7.35 13.84 -13.39
C THR A 208 -8.02 15.14 -13.83
N THR A 209 -7.60 16.28 -13.29
CA THR A 209 -8.13 17.58 -13.74
C THR A 209 -7.80 17.85 -15.21
N GLY A 210 -6.64 17.38 -15.68
CA GLY A 210 -6.18 17.54 -17.06
C GLY A 210 -6.83 16.60 -18.08
N SER A 211 -7.81 15.77 -17.68
CA SER A 211 -8.40 14.71 -18.51
C SER A 211 -7.46 13.53 -18.83
N GLN A 212 -6.35 13.37 -18.09
CA GLN A 212 -5.57 12.13 -18.12
C GLN A 212 -6.27 11.06 -17.26
N THR A 213 -5.95 9.80 -17.51
CA THR A 213 -6.48 8.68 -16.74
C THR A 213 -5.32 7.88 -16.14
N ALA A 214 -5.24 7.84 -14.81
CA ALA A 214 -4.27 7.02 -14.09
C ALA A 214 -4.78 5.60 -13.85
N ARG A 215 -3.90 4.63 -14.03
CA ARG A 215 -4.08 3.25 -13.59
C ARG A 215 -3.80 3.14 -12.09
N VAL A 216 -4.80 2.74 -11.31
CA VAL A 216 -4.69 2.65 -9.84
C VAL A 216 -4.91 1.22 -9.40
N LEU A 217 -3.94 0.65 -8.68
CA LEU A 217 -4.11 -0.59 -7.92
C LEU A 217 -4.15 -0.25 -6.42
N GLN A 218 -5.09 -0.86 -5.71
CA GLN A 218 -5.06 -0.88 -4.25
C GLN A 218 -4.99 -2.33 -3.75
N SER A 219 -4.07 -2.59 -2.82
CA SER A 219 -4.07 -3.79 -1.98
C SER A 219 -4.17 -3.39 -0.52
N THR A 220 -5.14 -3.95 0.22
CA THR A 220 -5.18 -3.80 1.68
C THR A 220 -4.18 -4.72 2.38
N MET A 221 -3.55 -5.65 1.66
CA MET A 221 -2.38 -6.41 2.09
C MET A 221 -1.08 -5.63 1.83
N GLY A 222 0.04 -6.09 2.38
CA GLY A 222 1.35 -5.49 2.14
C GLY A 222 2.10 -5.02 3.39
N SER A 223 1.73 -5.56 4.56
CA SER A 223 2.58 -5.45 5.74
C SER A 223 3.92 -6.15 5.47
N GLY A 224 4.95 -5.83 6.27
CA GLY A 224 6.27 -6.45 6.10
C GLY A 224 6.20 -7.98 6.04
N LYS A 225 5.45 -8.61 6.95
CA LYS A 225 5.29 -10.06 6.97
C LYS A 225 4.44 -10.61 5.81
N ASP A 226 3.45 -9.88 5.30
CA ASP A 226 2.69 -10.33 4.11
C ASP A 226 3.61 -10.47 2.91
N LEU A 227 4.57 -9.56 2.77
CA LEU A 227 5.56 -9.60 1.70
C LEU A 227 6.55 -10.76 1.83
N GLN A 228 6.40 -11.64 2.82
CA GLN A 228 7.08 -12.95 2.83
C GLN A 228 6.47 -13.93 1.83
N ASN A 229 5.22 -13.71 1.42
CA ASN A 229 4.53 -14.51 0.44
C ASN A 229 4.95 -14.16 -1.00
N PRO A 230 5.45 -15.13 -1.80
CA PRO A 230 5.89 -14.86 -3.17
C PRO A 230 4.73 -14.49 -4.11
N GLY A 231 3.52 -15.01 -3.88
CA GLY A 231 2.32 -14.66 -4.65
C GLY A 231 1.98 -13.18 -4.53
N LEU A 232 1.98 -12.64 -3.31
CA LEU A 232 1.74 -11.21 -3.09
C LEU A 232 2.85 -10.34 -3.70
N ARG A 233 4.12 -10.77 -3.60
CA ARG A 233 5.21 -10.05 -4.29
C ARG A 233 5.02 -10.04 -5.80
N ARG A 234 4.66 -11.19 -6.40
CA ARG A 234 4.36 -11.29 -7.84
C ARG A 234 3.24 -10.35 -8.25
N LEU A 235 2.15 -10.31 -7.48
CA LEU A 235 1.03 -9.42 -7.73
C LEU A 235 1.46 -7.95 -7.80
N ILE A 236 2.30 -7.49 -6.86
CA ILE A 236 2.80 -6.10 -6.82
C ILE A 236 3.72 -5.82 -8.02
N ILE A 237 4.57 -6.78 -8.39
CA ILE A 237 5.45 -6.68 -9.57
C ILE A 237 4.61 -6.60 -10.84
N ASN A 238 3.65 -7.50 -11.04
CA ASN A 238 2.78 -7.48 -12.21
C ASN A 238 1.96 -6.18 -12.27
N ALA A 239 1.50 -5.67 -11.13
CA ALA A 239 0.82 -4.37 -11.07
C ALA A 239 1.73 -3.20 -11.43
N THR A 240 3.05 -3.32 -11.19
CA THR A 240 4.03 -2.33 -11.64
C THR A 240 4.12 -2.33 -13.17
N TYR A 241 4.26 -3.50 -13.80
CA TYR A 241 4.23 -3.63 -15.27
C TYR A 241 2.90 -3.17 -15.87
N TRP A 242 1.77 -3.59 -15.30
CA TRP A 242 0.45 -3.17 -15.75
C TRP A 242 0.24 -1.67 -15.60
N GLY A 243 0.71 -1.06 -14.51
CA GLY A 243 0.66 0.38 -14.34
C GLY A 243 1.41 1.08 -15.49
N LEU A 244 2.62 0.62 -15.78
CA LEU A 244 3.49 1.18 -16.81
C LEU A 244 3.11 0.79 -18.26
N GLU A 245 1.98 0.11 -18.46
CA GLU A 245 1.52 -0.35 -19.79
C GLU A 245 2.51 -1.31 -20.48
N MET A 246 3.13 -2.17 -19.69
CA MET A 246 4.13 -3.17 -20.10
C MET A 246 3.58 -4.60 -19.93
N GLU A 247 2.30 -4.84 -20.22
CA GLU A 247 1.66 -6.14 -20.00
C GLU A 247 2.27 -7.27 -20.83
N ASP A 248 2.77 -6.95 -22.03
CA ASP A 248 3.48 -7.88 -22.91
C ASP A 248 4.76 -8.44 -22.28
N GLN A 249 5.31 -7.73 -21.29
CA GLN A 249 6.49 -8.12 -20.55
C GLN A 249 6.16 -8.90 -19.28
N ILE A 250 4.90 -9.04 -18.87
CA ILE A 250 4.53 -9.82 -17.69
C ILE A 250 4.71 -11.32 -17.97
N SER A 251 5.33 -12.04 -17.04
CA SER A 251 5.50 -13.49 -17.13
C SER A 251 5.47 -14.15 -15.75
N ALA A 252 4.85 -15.34 -15.69
CA ALA A 252 4.81 -16.18 -14.50
C ALA A 252 6.22 -16.65 -14.04
N GLU A 253 7.22 -16.55 -14.92
CA GLU A 253 8.60 -16.96 -14.62
C GLU A 253 9.48 -15.83 -14.12
N ARG A 254 8.99 -14.57 -14.15
CA ARG A 254 9.79 -13.46 -13.62
C ARG A 254 10.08 -13.67 -12.13
N SER A 255 11.30 -13.32 -11.73
CA SER A 255 11.79 -13.52 -10.37
C SER A 255 10.99 -12.72 -9.35
N VAL A 256 10.65 -13.35 -8.24
CA VAL A 256 10.11 -12.70 -7.03
C VAL A 256 11.03 -12.92 -5.83
N ALA A 257 12.27 -13.34 -6.10
CA ALA A 257 13.27 -13.64 -5.10
C ALA A 257 13.79 -12.34 -4.48
N TYR A 258 14.02 -12.37 -3.17
CA TYR A 258 14.68 -11.25 -2.50
C TYR A 258 16.09 -11.03 -3.06
N THR A 259 16.54 -9.79 -3.00
CA THR A 259 17.90 -9.41 -3.42
C THR A 259 18.82 -9.12 -2.23
N SER A 260 18.31 -9.33 -1.02
CA SER A 260 18.98 -9.26 0.28
C SER A 260 18.19 -10.09 1.31
N ALA A 261 18.74 -10.30 2.50
CA ALA A 261 17.99 -10.94 3.59
C ALA A 261 16.70 -10.15 3.91
N TYR A 262 15.60 -10.86 4.18
CA TYR A 262 14.31 -10.25 4.46
C TYR A 262 13.65 -10.83 5.71
N GLU A 263 13.89 -10.15 6.83
CA GLU A 263 13.40 -10.54 8.16
C GLU A 263 12.64 -9.38 8.80
N PRO A 264 11.42 -9.07 8.33
CA PRO A 264 10.63 -7.98 8.89
C PRO A 264 10.23 -8.30 10.33
N LEU A 265 10.17 -7.26 11.16
CA LEU A 265 9.64 -7.35 12.53
C LEU A 265 8.16 -7.74 12.52
N ASN A 266 7.67 -8.23 13.66
CA ASN A 266 6.25 -8.48 13.85
C ASN A 266 5.47 -7.15 13.91
N SER A 267 4.23 -7.16 13.41
CA SER A 267 3.34 -5.99 13.47
C SER A 267 2.83 -5.75 14.89
N GLY A 268 2.84 -4.50 15.35
CA GLY A 268 2.23 -4.08 16.61
C GLY A 268 2.71 -2.70 17.07
N PHE A 269 2.19 -2.23 18.21
CA PHE A 269 2.48 -0.91 18.77
C PHE A 269 3.38 -0.93 20.00
N ASN A 270 3.73 -2.12 20.51
CA ASN A 270 4.74 -2.24 21.57
C ASN A 270 6.14 -2.20 20.95
N TYR A 271 6.53 -1.02 20.46
CA TYR A 271 7.77 -0.80 19.72
C TYR A 271 9.01 -1.31 20.45
N LYS A 272 9.09 -1.08 21.77
CA LYS A 272 10.19 -1.58 22.62
C LYS A 272 10.29 -3.11 22.59
N LYS A 273 9.18 -3.83 22.80
CA LYS A 273 9.17 -5.30 22.75
C LYS A 273 9.47 -5.84 21.35
N LEU A 274 9.11 -5.09 20.32
CA LEU A 274 9.33 -5.43 18.92
C LEU A 274 10.75 -5.08 18.44
N GLY A 275 11.57 -4.40 19.23
CA GLY A 275 12.91 -3.96 18.83
C GLY A 275 12.90 -2.87 17.78
N VAL A 276 11.81 -2.08 17.69
CA VAL A 276 11.71 -0.96 16.76
C VAL A 276 12.54 0.20 17.28
N ALA A 277 13.48 0.66 16.46
CA ALA A 277 14.33 1.81 16.74
C ALA A 277 14.49 2.70 15.49
N PRO A 278 14.77 4.01 15.66
CA PRO A 278 15.12 4.87 14.55
C PRO A 278 16.43 4.44 13.89
N HIS A 279 16.47 4.45 12.56
CA HIS A 279 17.67 4.14 11.78
C HIS A 279 17.88 5.16 10.66
N PRO A 280 19.13 5.45 10.23
CA PRO A 280 19.34 6.29 9.07
C PRO A 280 18.81 5.58 7.81
N PRO A 281 18.33 6.29 6.77
CA PRO A 281 17.80 5.65 5.55
C PRO A 281 18.75 4.63 4.91
N ALA A 282 20.07 4.83 5.04
CA ALA A 282 21.09 3.92 4.52
C ALA A 282 21.07 2.52 5.17
N PHE A 283 20.50 2.38 6.37
CA PHE A 283 20.34 1.10 7.05
C PHE A 283 19.47 0.11 6.26
N TYR A 284 18.56 0.61 5.43
CA TYR A 284 17.59 -0.22 4.70
C TYR A 284 18.02 -0.56 3.26
N ARG A 285 19.28 -0.31 2.88
CA ARG A 285 19.82 -0.56 1.53
C ARG A 285 20.25 -2.01 1.31
#